data_AF-A0A7C5BY11-F1
#
_entry.id   AF-A0A7C5BY11-F1
#
_cell.length_a   1.000
_cell.length_b   1.000
_cell.length_c   1.000
_cell.angle_alpha   90.00
_cell.angle_beta   90.00
_cell.angle_gamma   90.00
#
_symmetry.space_group_name_H-M   'P 1'
#
loop_
_entity.id
_entity.type
_entity.pdbx_description
1 polymer ?
#
loop_
_entity_poly.entity_id
_entity_poly.type
_entity_poly.pdbx_seq_one_letter_code
_entity_poly.pdbx_strand_id
1 'polypeptide(L)'
;MKSQPVSSSKLIWGQPAGYLGLAAWVGIVTFGLAVGGGGSSSPGQVVCQSSSLPYPVNVVLIIGDDQGWGDFGFMGHPTIRTPNLDRLAAQSLVFT
;
A
#
# COMPACT_ATOMS: atom_id res chain seq x y z
N MET A 1 -2.40 -44.42 33.72
CA MET A 1 -3.40 -43.68 32.90
C MET A 1 -4.76 -44.22 33.32
N LYS A 2 -5.68 -43.57 34.01
CA LYS A 2 -6.10 -42.16 34.15
C LYS A 2 -6.60 -41.99 35.61
N SER A 3 -5.99 -41.16 36.45
CA SER A 3 -6.48 -39.82 36.83
C SER A 3 -7.98 -39.78 37.20
N GLN A 4 -8.26 -39.87 38.51
CA GLN A 4 -9.51 -39.42 39.13
C GLN A 4 -9.47 -37.89 39.26
N PRO A 5 -10.60 -37.17 39.11
CA PRO A 5 -10.76 -35.87 39.73
C PRO A 5 -11.88 -35.91 40.77
N VAL A 6 -11.49 -35.82 42.04
CA VAL A 6 -12.31 -35.25 43.11
C VAL A 6 -11.59 -33.98 43.58
N SER A 7 -12.23 -32.83 43.43
CA SER A 7 -11.92 -31.65 44.24
C SER A 7 -13.13 -30.73 44.29
N SER A 8 -13.85 -30.86 45.39
CA SER A 8 -14.85 -29.92 45.89
C SER A 8 -14.21 -28.58 46.30
N SER A 9 -15.06 -27.60 46.58
CA SER A 9 -14.87 -26.44 47.48
C SER A 9 -14.17 -25.16 46.97
N LYS A 10 -15.01 -24.17 46.59
CA LYS A 10 -14.99 -22.73 46.98
C LYS A 10 -16.18 -22.06 46.27
N LEU A 11 -17.39 -21.88 46.83
CA LEU A 11 -17.85 -21.12 48.01
C LEU A 11 -17.37 -19.66 48.08
N ILE A 12 -18.37 -18.76 48.01
CA ILE A 12 -18.46 -17.41 48.62
C ILE A 12 -17.59 -16.34 47.92
N TRP A 13 -18.14 -15.32 47.24
CA TRP A 13 -19.06 -14.24 47.65
C TRP A 13 -19.93 -13.81 46.44
N GLY A 14 -21.26 -13.62 46.51
CA GLY A 14 -21.89 -12.50 47.20
C GLY A 14 -22.09 -11.29 46.25
N GLN A 15 -22.97 -11.38 45.25
CA GLN A 15 -23.42 -10.20 44.49
C GLN A 15 -24.70 -9.66 45.14
N PRO A 16 -24.71 -8.42 45.68
CA PRO A 16 -25.90 -7.86 46.27
C PRO A 16 -26.91 -7.47 45.19
N ALA A 17 -28.14 -7.95 45.40
CA ALA A 17 -29.34 -7.45 44.78
C ALA A 17 -29.56 -5.99 45.17
N GLY A 18 -29.74 -5.12 44.17
CA GLY A 18 -30.22 -3.76 44.41
C GLY A 18 -29.69 -2.74 43.41
N TYR A 19 -30.28 -2.68 42.21
CA TYR A 19 -30.40 -1.42 41.46
C TYR A 19 -31.59 -1.52 40.50
N LEU A 20 -32.78 -1.75 41.07
CA LEU A 20 -34.04 -1.36 40.44
C LEU A 20 -34.26 0.12 40.79
N GLY A 21 -34.16 0.99 39.79
CA GLY A 21 -34.63 2.37 39.93
C GLY A 21 -33.85 3.40 39.12
N LEU A 22 -34.54 4.01 38.14
CA LEU A 22 -34.32 5.39 37.67
C LEU A 22 -33.11 5.69 36.76
N ALA A 23 -33.01 5.08 35.56
CA ALA A 23 -32.07 5.61 34.54
C ALA A 23 -32.54 5.48 33.09
N ALA A 24 -33.86 5.44 32.83
CA ALA A 24 -34.36 5.16 31.48
C ALA A 24 -34.79 6.38 30.63
N TRP A 25 -34.68 7.64 31.09
CA TRP A 25 -35.40 8.73 30.38
C TRP A 25 -34.73 10.09 30.15
N VAL A 26 -33.43 10.32 30.40
CA VAL A 26 -32.85 11.68 30.20
C VAL A 26 -31.48 11.75 29.47
N GLY A 27 -30.92 10.63 29.00
CA GLY A 27 -29.56 10.62 28.45
C GLY A 27 -29.39 10.91 26.94
N ILE A 28 -30.43 11.28 26.19
CA ILE A 28 -30.36 11.47 24.72
C ILE A 28 -29.77 12.85 24.31
N VAL A 29 -29.53 13.77 25.25
CA VAL A 29 -29.13 15.16 24.91
C VAL A 29 -27.66 15.49 25.24
N THR A 30 -26.87 14.54 25.75
CA THR A 30 -25.43 14.75 26.01
C THR A 30 -24.55 14.11 24.93
N PHE A 31 -24.89 14.33 23.65
CA PHE A 31 -24.02 13.98 22.51
C PHE A 31 -23.56 15.27 21.81
N GLY A 32 -22.74 16.06 22.49
CA GLY A 32 -22.36 17.35 21.94
C GLY A 32 -21.36 18.16 22.76
N LEU A 33 -20.42 17.52 23.45
CA LEU A 33 -19.11 18.12 23.77
C LEU A 33 -18.21 17.06 24.44
N ALA A 34 -17.33 16.42 23.68
CA ALA A 34 -16.19 15.70 24.24
C ALA A 34 -14.96 15.95 23.36
N VAL A 35 -14.10 16.83 23.85
CA VAL A 35 -12.70 16.97 23.44
C VAL A 35 -11.97 15.64 23.72
N GLY A 36 -11.14 15.19 22.76
CA GLY A 36 -10.02 14.29 23.03
C GLY A 36 -10.13 12.89 22.42
N GLY A 37 -9.33 12.64 21.37
CA GLY A 37 -9.09 11.31 20.83
C GLY A 37 -8.17 11.39 19.62
N GLY A 38 -6.86 11.31 19.86
CA GLY A 38 -5.84 11.31 18.81
C GLY A 38 -6.08 10.19 17.81
N GLY A 39 -6.52 10.56 16.61
CA GLY A 39 -6.44 9.68 15.45
C GLY A 39 -4.96 9.54 15.11
N SER A 40 -4.39 8.37 15.37
CA SER A 40 -3.14 7.96 14.76
C SER A 40 -3.39 7.88 13.25
N SER A 41 -3.21 9.01 12.57
CA SER A 41 -2.95 9.05 11.14
C SER A 41 -1.59 8.38 10.95
N SER A 42 -1.59 7.04 10.96
CA SER A 42 -0.47 6.29 10.43
C SER A 42 -0.27 6.82 9.00
N PRO A 43 0.93 7.34 8.67
CA PRO A 43 1.20 7.79 7.32
C PRO A 43 0.85 6.64 6.39
N GLY A 44 -0.06 6.92 5.45
CA GLY A 44 -0.57 5.96 4.49
C GLY A 44 0.60 5.17 3.92
N GLN A 45 0.62 3.88 4.20
CA GLN A 45 1.58 2.94 3.62
C GLN A 45 1.36 3.02 2.10
N VAL A 46 2.25 3.73 1.42
CA VAL A 46 2.40 3.62 -0.02
C VAL A 46 2.92 2.21 -0.27
N VAL A 47 2.00 1.29 -0.49
CA VAL A 47 2.35 -0.07 -0.89
C VAL A 47 2.82 0.03 -2.33
N CYS A 48 4.13 -0.10 -2.54
CA CYS A 48 4.69 -0.28 -3.86
C CYS A 48 4.14 -1.59 -4.43
N GLN A 49 3.07 -1.51 -5.20
CA GLN A 49 2.51 -2.68 -5.89
C GLN A 49 3.56 -3.19 -6.87
N SER A 50 4.17 -4.31 -6.53
CA SER A 50 4.99 -5.08 -7.44
C SER A 50 4.03 -5.72 -8.45
N SER A 51 3.77 -5.05 -9.56
CA SER A 51 3.02 -5.65 -10.66
C SER A 51 3.86 -6.78 -11.24
N SER A 52 3.59 -8.03 -10.84
CA SER A 52 4.09 -9.18 -11.56
C SER A 52 3.41 -9.17 -12.92
N LEU A 53 4.12 -8.71 -13.95
CA LEU A 53 3.63 -8.81 -15.32
C LEU A 53 3.33 -10.30 -15.61
N PRO A 54 2.26 -10.59 -16.37
CA PRO A 54 1.88 -11.96 -16.70
C PRO A 54 2.98 -12.72 -17.47
N TYR A 55 3.98 -11.99 -17.98
CA TYR A 55 5.18 -12.50 -18.61
C TYR A 55 6.40 -11.68 -18.19
N PRO A 56 7.61 -12.27 -18.16
CA PRO A 56 8.83 -11.50 -17.91
C PRO A 56 9.01 -10.40 -18.96
N VAL A 57 9.45 -9.22 -18.52
CA VAL A 57 9.85 -8.14 -19.42
C VAL A 57 11.16 -8.54 -20.08
N ASN A 58 11.21 -8.42 -21.40
CA ASN A 58 12.44 -8.60 -22.16
C ASN A 58 13.09 -7.22 -22.34
N VAL A 59 14.35 -7.11 -21.92
CA VAL A 59 15.15 -5.89 -22.10
C VAL A 59 16.18 -6.16 -23.19
N VAL A 60 16.22 -5.29 -24.20
CA VAL A 60 17.21 -5.33 -25.28
C VAL A 60 18.08 -4.08 -25.17
N LEU A 61 19.39 -4.26 -24.95
CA LEU A 61 20.36 -3.18 -24.91
C LEU A 61 21.17 -3.20 -26.22
N ILE A 62 21.14 -2.08 -26.96
CA ILE A 62 21.89 -1.90 -28.19
C ILE A 62 23.00 -0.88 -27.90
N ILE A 63 24.25 -1.27 -28.15
CA ILE A 63 25.43 -0.42 -27.95
C ILE A 63 26.12 -0.26 -29.30
N GLY A 64 26.26 0.98 -29.75
CA GLY A 64 27.08 1.33 -30.90
C GLY A 64 28.52 1.59 -30.48
N ASP A 65 29.47 1.20 -31.32
CA ASP A 65 30.88 1.55 -31.15
C ASP A 65 31.14 2.92 -31.78
N ASP A 66 31.77 3.82 -31.02
CA ASP A 66 32.11 5.21 -31.42
C ASP A 66 30.97 6.06 -32.04
N GLN A 67 29.71 5.66 -31.89
CA GLN A 67 28.56 6.43 -32.38
C GLN A 67 28.36 7.69 -31.54
N GLY A 68 28.60 8.84 -32.16
CA GLY A 68 28.40 10.15 -31.57
C GLY A 68 26.95 10.62 -31.65
N TRP A 69 26.68 11.68 -30.88
CA TRP A 69 25.36 12.33 -30.82
C TRP A 69 24.79 12.71 -32.21
N GLY A 70 25.65 13.18 -33.12
CA GLY A 70 25.24 13.65 -34.44
C GLY A 70 25.09 12.58 -35.51
N ASP A 71 25.37 11.30 -35.21
CA ASP A 71 25.48 10.25 -36.23
C ASP A 71 24.14 9.62 -36.62
N PHE A 72 23.05 9.98 -35.94
CA PHE A 72 21.73 9.41 -36.19
C PHE A 72 20.87 10.30 -37.10
N GLY A 73 20.06 9.66 -37.95
CA GLY A 73 19.13 10.35 -38.84
C GLY A 73 18.12 11.23 -38.08
N PHE A 74 17.58 10.73 -36.96
CA PHE A 74 16.67 11.49 -36.10
C PHE A 74 17.32 12.68 -35.38
N MET A 75 18.66 12.78 -35.37
CA MET A 75 19.40 13.94 -34.86
C MET A 75 19.71 14.98 -35.95
N GLY A 76 19.20 14.76 -37.16
CA GLY A 76 19.37 15.69 -38.29
C GLY A 76 20.62 15.46 -39.13
N HIS A 77 21.24 14.27 -39.06
CA HIS A 77 22.39 13.97 -39.89
C HIS A 77 22.03 14.05 -41.41
N PRO A 78 22.79 14.76 -42.26
CA PRO A 78 22.40 15.05 -43.65
C PRO A 78 22.38 13.83 -44.58
N THR A 79 23.23 12.83 -44.32
CA THR A 79 23.45 11.68 -45.24
C THR A 79 23.11 10.32 -44.64
N ILE A 80 23.53 10.05 -43.39
CA ILE A 80 23.25 8.81 -42.66
C ILE A 80 21.75 8.62 -42.48
N ARG A 81 21.27 7.42 -42.81
CA ARG A 81 19.87 7.02 -42.67
C ARG A 81 19.79 5.84 -41.72
N THR A 82 19.03 5.99 -40.65
CA THR A 82 18.89 4.96 -39.60
C THR A 82 17.42 4.60 -39.40
N PRO A 83 16.71 4.09 -40.43
CA PRO A 83 15.24 4.04 -40.43
C PRO A 83 14.64 3.25 -39.24
N ASN A 84 15.34 2.22 -38.75
CA ASN A 84 14.91 1.46 -37.59
C ASN A 84 15.07 2.24 -36.28
N LEU A 85 16.18 2.97 -36.12
CA LEU A 85 16.40 3.83 -34.95
C LEU A 85 15.53 5.08 -35.01
N ASP A 86 15.30 5.63 -36.20
CA ASP A 86 14.41 6.77 -36.40
C ASP A 86 12.96 6.41 -36.02
N ARG A 87 12.51 5.20 -36.40
CA ARG A 87 11.20 4.67 -35.95
C ARG A 87 11.16 4.45 -34.45
N LEU A 88 12.26 3.94 -33.87
CA LEU A 88 12.36 3.74 -32.42
C LEU A 88 12.26 5.08 -31.68
N ALA A 89 13.05 6.07 -32.10
CA ALA A 89 13.06 7.42 -31.53
C ALA A 89 11.69 8.10 -31.61
N ALA A 90 10.94 7.92 -32.70
CA ALA A 90 9.59 8.46 -32.84
C ALA A 90 8.55 7.78 -31.90
N GLN A 91 8.84 6.58 -31.41
CA GLN A 91 7.95 5.80 -30.54
C GLN A 91 8.43 5.79 -29.08
N SER A 92 9.61 6.34 -28.79
CA SER A 92 10.25 6.31 -27.49
C SER A 92 10.45 7.71 -26.92
N LEU A 93 10.87 7.77 -25.66
CA LEU A 93 11.49 8.97 -25.12
C LEU A 93 12.91 9.06 -25.67
N VAL A 94 13.30 10.25 -26.11
CA VAL A 94 14.65 10.56 -26.62
C VAL A 94 15.31 11.50 -25.62
N PHE A 95 16.55 11.20 -25.25
CA PHE A 95 17.37 12.04 -24.37
C PHE A 95 18.46 12.70 -25.20
N THR A 96 18.65 14.01 -25.02
CA THR A 96 19.54 14.84 -25.82
C THR A 96 20.52 15.68 -25.03
#